data_AF-A0A1G7BLL9-F1
#
_entry.id   AF-A0A1G7BLL9-F1
#
_cell.length_a   1.000
_cell.length_b   1.000
_cell.length_c   1.000
_cell.angle_alpha   90.00
_cell.angle_beta   90.00
_cell.angle_gamma   90.00
#
_symmetry.space_group_name_H-M   'P 1'
#
loop_
_entity.id
_entity.type
_entity.pdbx_description
1 polymer ?
#
loop_
_entity_poly.entity_id
_entity_poly.type
_entity_poly.pdbx_seq_one_letter_code
_entity_poly.pdbx_strand_id
1 'polypeptide(L)'
;MPPAEQDQQELPEVLGEWTTEGGTTLSLVGKASGQYASIWMQRDGDMPRKIGRVEHAGGVLRSIRWEEPWREQTDGWKEVQRSKASAVVAAWFAEQETP
;
A
#
# COMPACT_ATOMS: atom_id res chain seq x y z
N MET A 1 -36.83 -8.28 2.06
CA MET A 1 -35.52 -8.72 2.59
C MET A 1 -34.48 -8.27 1.58
N PRO A 2 -33.56 -7.35 1.90
CA PRO A 2 -32.42 -7.13 1.02
C PRO A 2 -31.50 -8.36 1.12
N PRO A 3 -30.75 -8.71 0.06
CA PRO A 3 -29.80 -9.81 0.14
C PRO A 3 -28.67 -9.39 1.08
N ALA A 4 -28.29 -10.30 1.98
CA ALA A 4 -26.99 -10.25 2.62
C ALA A 4 -25.96 -10.49 1.51
N GLU A 5 -25.54 -9.40 0.83
CA GLU A 5 -24.27 -9.40 0.12
C GLU A 5 -23.24 -9.84 1.15
N GLN A 6 -22.74 -11.05 0.94
CA GLN A 6 -21.74 -11.65 1.78
C GLN A 6 -20.56 -10.69 1.78
N ASP A 7 -20.43 -9.95 2.88
CA ASP A 7 -19.21 -9.32 3.35
C ASP A 7 -18.20 -10.46 3.55
N GLN A 8 -17.74 -11.06 2.45
CA GLN A 8 -16.44 -11.68 2.41
C GLN A 8 -15.53 -10.52 2.74
N GLN A 9 -15.24 -10.37 4.02
CA GLN A 9 -14.17 -9.51 4.50
C GLN A 9 -12.91 -10.10 3.88
N GLU A 10 -12.64 -9.72 2.63
CA GLU A 10 -11.36 -9.93 1.99
C GLU A 10 -10.36 -9.33 2.98
N LEU A 11 -9.71 -10.24 3.71
CA LEU A 11 -8.77 -9.88 4.74
C LEU A 11 -7.70 -9.02 4.04
N PRO A 12 -7.33 -7.87 4.62
CA PRO A 12 -6.29 -7.05 4.04
C PRO A 12 -5.04 -7.91 3.82
N GLU A 13 -4.64 -8.05 2.56
CA GLU A 13 -3.48 -8.81 2.13
C GLU A 13 -2.33 -7.86 1.81
N VAL A 14 -1.10 -8.37 1.91
CA VAL A 14 0.09 -7.63 1.55
C VAL A 14 0.18 -7.64 0.02
N LEU A 15 -0.13 -6.52 -0.63
CA LEU A 15 0.04 -6.36 -2.08
C LEU A 15 1.53 -6.39 -2.46
N GLY A 16 2.40 -6.00 -1.53
CA GLY A 16 3.84 -6.19 -1.65
C GLY A 16 4.61 -5.35 -0.64
N GLU A 17 5.92 -5.54 -0.63
CA GLU A 17 6.82 -4.90 0.31
C GLU A 17 8.11 -4.44 -0.37
N TRP A 18 8.67 -3.34 0.12
CA TRP A 18 9.95 -2.82 -0.34
C TRP A 18 10.74 -2.21 0.81
N THR A 19 12.06 -2.40 0.77
CA THR A 19 12.95 -1.79 1.74
C THR A 19 13.39 -0.40 1.24
N THR A 20 13.26 0.59 2.10
CA THR A 20 13.83 1.93 1.89
C THR A 20 15.34 1.93 2.13
N GLU A 21 16.02 2.94 1.59
CA GLU A 21 17.47 3.12 1.76
C GLU A 21 17.88 3.24 3.24
N GLY A 22 16.99 3.73 4.10
CA GLY A 22 17.20 3.79 5.54
C GLY A 22 17.00 2.47 6.30
N GLY A 23 17.01 1.33 5.60
CA GLY A 23 16.87 0.00 6.21
C GLY A 23 15.49 -0.26 6.81
N THR A 24 14.47 0.48 6.36
CA THR A 24 13.11 0.34 6.86
C THR A 24 12.24 -0.32 5.80
N THR A 25 11.56 -1.40 6.15
CA THR A 25 10.66 -2.14 5.26
C THR A 25 9.30 -1.45 5.23
N LEU A 26 8.78 -1.21 4.04
CA LEU A 26 7.44 -0.70 3.81
C LEU A 26 6.61 -1.79 3.16
N SER A 27 5.45 -2.07 3.74
CA SER A 27 4.50 -3.06 3.25
C SER A 27 3.21 -2.35 2.86
N LEU A 28 2.71 -2.65 1.66
CA LEU A 28 1.45 -2.16 1.16
C LEU A 28 0.38 -3.20 1.47
N VAL A 29 -0.57 -2.85 2.33
CA VAL A 29 -1.60 -3.78 2.79
C VAL A 29 -2.95 -3.28 2.32
N GLY A 30 -3.56 -4.00 1.38
CA GLY A 30 -4.79 -3.61 0.71
C GLY A 30 -5.74 -4.79 0.53
N LYS A 31 -6.84 -4.56 -0.16
CA LYS A 31 -7.70 -5.66 -0.63
C LYS A 31 -7.41 -5.87 -2.10
N ALA A 32 -7.44 -7.13 -2.56
CA ALA A 32 -7.22 -7.40 -3.98
C ALA A 32 -8.23 -6.69 -4.89
N SER A 33 -9.50 -6.75 -4.50
CA SER A 33 -10.61 -6.06 -5.18
C SER A 33 -10.74 -4.57 -4.76
N GLY A 34 -9.89 -4.10 -3.84
CA GLY A 34 -9.97 -2.76 -3.26
C GLY A 34 -9.22 -1.71 -4.07
N GLN A 35 -9.75 -0.48 -4.07
CA GLN A 35 -9.06 0.69 -4.61
C GLN A 35 -8.14 1.38 -3.60
N TYR A 36 -8.05 0.83 -2.39
CA TYR A 36 -7.36 1.43 -1.26
C TYR A 36 -6.41 0.43 -0.62
N ALA A 37 -5.18 0.85 -0.38
CA ALA A 37 -4.22 0.11 0.43
C ALA A 37 -3.58 1.03 1.47
N SER A 38 -3.13 0.46 2.58
CA SER A 38 -2.44 1.17 3.66
C SER A 38 -0.94 0.91 3.55
N ILE A 39 -0.13 1.94 3.76
CA ILE A 39 1.32 1.80 3.84
C ILE A 39 1.68 1.58 5.30
N TRP A 40 2.24 0.42 5.57
CA TRP A 40 2.81 0.05 6.86
C TRP A 40 4.32 0.13 6.78
N MET A 41 4.94 0.65 7.83
CA MET A 41 6.37 0.77 7.98
C MET A 41 6.81 -0.12 9.14
N GLN A 42 7.68 -1.07 8.84
CA GLN A 42 8.32 -1.94 9.81
C GLN A 42 9.82 -1.66 9.79
N ARG A 43 10.37 -1.30 10.95
CA ARG A 43 11.81 -1.22 11.17
C ARG A 43 12.22 -2.41 12.02
N ASP A 44 13.44 -2.91 11.81
CA ASP A 44 14.00 -3.98 12.63
C ASP A 44 13.89 -3.65 14.13
N GLY A 45 13.19 -4.50 14.89
CA GLY A 45 12.92 -4.30 16.32
C GLY A 45 11.78 -3.35 16.69
N ASP A 46 11.06 -2.74 15.74
CA ASP A 46 9.88 -1.88 15.99
C ASP A 46 8.59 -2.53 15.46
N MET A 47 7.47 -2.21 16.09
CA MET A 47 6.15 -2.68 15.62
C MET A 47 5.82 -2.03 14.27
N PRO A 48 5.15 -2.74 13.34
CA PRO A 48 4.71 -2.15 12.09
C PRO A 48 3.75 -0.98 12.39
N ARG A 49 4.07 0.20 11.87
CA ARG A 49 3.25 1.41 12.03
C ARG A 49 2.65 1.81 10.71
N LYS A 50 1.37 2.14 10.69
CA LYS A 50 0.74 2.73 9.53
C LYS A 50 1.28 4.15 9.35
N ILE A 51 1.87 4.43 8.19
CA ILE A 51 2.46 5.74 7.87
C ILE A 51 1.70 6.47 6.78
N GLY A 52 0.78 5.79 6.10
CA GLY A 52 0.01 6.36 5.01
C GLY A 52 -1.04 5.43 4.45
N ARG A 53 -1.76 5.94 3.46
CA ARG A 53 -2.74 5.23 2.67
C ARG A 53 -2.54 5.58 1.21
N VAL A 54 -2.59 4.59 0.35
CA VAL A 54 -2.63 4.76 -1.10
C VAL A 54 -4.02 4.49 -1.64
N GLU A 55 -4.33 5.18 -2.73
CA GLU A 55 -5.46 4.90 -3.60
C GLU A 55 -4.91 4.43 -4.94
N HIS A 56 -5.40 3.31 -5.44
CA HIS A 56 -5.03 2.75 -6.73
C HIS A 56 -6.26 2.25 -7.49
N ALA A 57 -6.17 2.22 -8.82
CA ALA A 57 -7.23 1.72 -9.69
C ALA A 57 -6.60 0.96 -10.86
N GLY A 58 -6.91 -0.33 -10.98
CA GLY A 58 -6.45 -1.17 -12.10
C GLY A 58 -4.92 -1.19 -12.26
N GLY A 59 -4.17 -1.44 -11.18
CA GLY A 59 -2.70 -1.47 -11.22
C GLY A 59 -2.02 -0.09 -11.25
N VAL A 60 -2.78 1.00 -11.30
CA VAL A 60 -2.22 2.36 -11.31
C VAL A 60 -2.43 3.05 -9.96
N LEU A 61 -1.34 3.52 -9.36
CA LEU A 61 -1.38 4.36 -8.17
C LEU A 61 -1.95 5.75 -8.51
N ARG A 62 -3.09 6.10 -7.91
CA ARG A 62 -3.75 7.40 -8.06
C ARG A 62 -3.17 8.44 -7.12
N SER A 63 -3.22 8.15 -5.82
CA SER A 63 -2.91 9.11 -4.77
C SER A 63 -2.24 8.43 -3.58
N ILE A 64 -1.38 9.16 -2.87
CA ILE A 64 -0.88 8.75 -1.56
C ILE A 64 -1.22 9.83 -0.54
N ARG A 65 -1.83 9.41 0.56
CA ARG A 65 -2.08 10.22 1.75
C ARG A 65 -1.17 9.75 2.87
N TRP A 66 -0.18 10.56 3.21
CA TRP A 66 0.72 10.31 4.33
C TRP A 66 0.09 10.76 5.66
N GLU A 67 0.30 9.99 6.72
CA GLU A 67 -0.06 10.36 8.08
C GLU A 67 1.12 11.07 8.77
N GLU A 68 0.84 11.87 9.79
CA GLU A 68 1.89 12.54 10.57
C GLU A 68 2.69 11.50 11.39
N PRO A 69 4.02 11.67 11.52
CA PRO A 69 4.88 12.75 11.01
C PRO A 69 5.36 12.59 9.55
N TRP A 70 5.08 11.48 8.86
CA TRP A 70 5.54 11.25 7.48
C TRP A 70 4.97 12.22 6.45
N ARG A 71 3.84 12.85 6.77
CA ARG A 71 3.30 13.98 6.00
C ARG A 71 4.28 15.16 5.91
N GLU A 72 5.13 15.35 6.91
CA GLU A 72 6.10 16.45 6.98
C GLU A 72 7.44 16.12 6.29
N GLN A 73 7.60 14.89 5.80
CA GLN A 73 8.79 14.51 5.02
C GLN A 73 8.92 15.32 3.74
N THR A 74 10.16 15.42 3.25
CA THR A 74 10.48 16.13 2.01
C THR A 74 9.75 15.55 0.81
N ASP A 75 9.40 16.41 -0.16
CA ASP A 75 8.74 15.99 -1.39
C ASP A 75 9.55 14.94 -2.16
N GLY A 76 10.89 15.05 -2.16
CA GLY A 76 11.77 14.05 -2.76
C GLY A 76 11.63 12.66 -2.12
N TRP A 77 11.51 12.58 -0.79
CA TRP A 77 11.25 11.29 -0.12
C TRP A 77 9.88 10.73 -0.52
N LYS A 78 8.85 11.59 -0.57
CA LYS A 78 7.49 11.20 -0.98
C LYS A 78 7.44 10.71 -2.42
N GLU A 79 8.16 11.34 -3.34
CA GLU A 79 8.25 10.93 -4.75
C GLU A 79 8.93 9.58 -4.92
N VAL A 80 10.02 9.33 -4.19
CA VAL A 80 10.68 8.01 -4.16
C VAL A 80 9.71 6.94 -3.65
N GLN A 81 9.03 7.19 -2.53
CA GLN A 81 8.07 6.23 -2.01
C GLN A 81 6.86 6.04 -2.93
N ARG A 82 6.41 7.11 -3.60
CA ARG A 82 5.33 7.04 -4.58
C ARG A 82 5.72 6.16 -5.77
N SER A 83 6.93 6.33 -6.28
CA SER A 83 7.44 5.52 -7.38
C SER A 83 7.56 4.05 -6.99
N LYS A 84 8.05 3.76 -5.78
CA LYS A 84 8.12 2.39 -5.25
C LYS A 84 6.74 1.77 -5.04
N ALA A 85 5.83 2.49 -4.39
CA ALA A 85 4.45 2.03 -4.19
C ALA A 85 3.74 1.79 -5.53
N SER A 86 3.93 2.66 -6.52
CA SER A 86 3.38 2.48 -7.86
C SER A 86 3.93 1.23 -8.54
N ALA A 87 5.23 0.95 -8.41
CA ALA A 87 5.83 -0.26 -8.97
C ALA A 87 5.27 -1.54 -8.31
N VAL A 88 5.08 -1.53 -6.99
CA VAL A 88 4.48 -2.65 -6.26
C VAL A 88 3.04 -2.90 -6.69
N VAL A 89 2.21 -1.85 -6.75
CA VAL A 89 0.82 -1.95 -7.19
C VAL A 89 0.72 -2.46 -8.64
N ALA A 90 1.60 -1.98 -9.52
CA ALA A 90 1.63 -2.42 -10.92
C ALA A 90 2.09 -3.88 -11.05
N ALA A 91 3.12 -4.29 -10.31
CA ALA A 91 3.61 -5.67 -10.30
C ALA A 91 2.55 -6.65 -9.79
N TRP A 92 1.94 -6.33 -8.65
CA TRP A 92 0.89 -7.15 -8.05
C TRP A 92 -0.34 -7.28 -8.97
N PHE A 93 -0.74 -6.19 -9.64
CA PHE A 93 -1.84 -6.25 -10.60
C PHE A 93 -1.49 -7.10 -11.83
N ALA A 94 -0.27 -6.96 -12.36
CA ALA A 94 0.22 -7.80 -13.45
C ALA A 94 0.29 -9.29 -13.06
N GLU A 95 0.65 -9.61 -11.81
CA GLU A 95 0.63 -10.99 -11.30
C GLU A 95 -0.80 -11.56 -11.29
N GLN A 96 -1.80 -10.77 -10.90
CA GLN A 96 -3.21 -11.18 -10.95
C GLN A 96 -3.79 -11.29 -12.37
N GLU A 97 -3.26 -10.53 -13.33
CA GLU A 97 -3.66 -10.60 -14.74
C GLU A 97 -3.05 -11.81 -15.48
N THR A 98 -2.30 -12.67 -14.79
CA THR A 98 -1.75 -13.90 -15.37
C THR A 98 -2.74 -15.07 -15.17
N PRO A 99 -3.46 -15.51 -16.22
CA PRO A 99 -4.33 -16.70 -16.17
C PRO A 99 -3.55 -18.02 -16.16
#